data_AF-A0A5B9Q5V8-F1
#
_entry.id   AF-A0A5B9Q5V8-F1
#
_cell.length_a   1.000
_cell.length_b   1.000
_cell.length_c   1.000
_cell.angle_alpha   90.00
_cell.angle_beta   90.00
_cell.angle_gamma   90.00
#
_symmetry.space_group_name_H-M   'P 1'
#
loop_
_entity.id
_entity.type
_entity.pdbx_description
1 polymer ?
#
loop_
_entity_poly.entity_id
_entity_poly.type
_entity_poly.pdbx_seq_one_letter_code
_entity_poly.pdbx_strand_id
1 'polypeptide(L)'
;MNESLLKSPIGREPTFLLIAVICCAISSTSAAIRFNEIYYSPEVPEDGRQFIELQSTTGGIESLANLSILEIDGDLVPSLMDNPGTILSVIDLSSLSTGSNGLFMWRDSASIVLDNSKAPGVQGPGATTVLGLDLFPGRVDLGYEGDENGGTKIYENDVSNFLLVSNFSGTLGMDLDPGNDGIFDSTPWTSVIDALSVKEPADPGFQYAESVGGVNAVLPFGADVFSWDPVENMWSFFDSGSGEDDSGYVGPFFANDGQGFYGNNDAAFQDGRTIHVTASSEFLFATPGAENISGVGGLYRGDTDQDGDVDAADIDFLYSNLGVVGPRFDVALNFGAASQIDVDALVQGDTGVRSEDLFFTDYGDADLDGDVDGHDFFAWQRGHGTNSGWALGDFNGDMIINQIDLATWQNKYGFVRPLSAVTAVPEPTTTMLIAIGLVLISSALNRKPA
;
A
#
# COMPACT_ATOMS: atom_id res chain seq x y z
N MET A 1 11.34 98.43 28.30
CA MET A 1 10.83 97.48 29.30
C MET A 1 9.42 97.14 28.87
N ASN A 2 9.29 96.18 27.95
CA ASN A 2 9.10 94.74 28.18
C ASN A 2 7.73 94.41 28.79
N GLU A 3 6.91 93.83 27.92
CA GLU A 3 6.11 92.61 28.11
C GLU A 3 5.25 92.46 29.37
N SER A 4 3.93 92.32 29.16
CA SER A 4 3.15 91.39 30.00
C SER A 4 1.97 90.77 29.23
N LEU A 5 2.18 89.51 28.85
CA LEU A 5 1.24 88.38 28.88
C LEU A 5 -0.07 88.51 28.07
N LEU A 6 0.06 88.16 26.78
CA LEU A 6 -1.04 87.76 25.91
C LEU A 6 -1.63 86.41 26.36
N LYS A 7 -2.95 86.41 26.59
CA LYS A 7 -3.79 85.21 26.68
C LYS A 7 -3.70 84.43 25.36
N SER A 8 -3.40 83.13 25.40
CA SER A 8 -3.62 82.23 24.28
C SER A 8 -4.92 81.42 24.46
N PRO A 9 -5.60 81.04 23.37
CA PRO A 9 -6.88 80.36 23.39
C PRO A 9 -6.74 78.83 23.30
N ILE A 10 -7.82 78.18 23.70
CA ILE A 10 -8.15 76.75 23.59
C ILE A 10 -7.67 76.16 22.25
N GLY A 11 -6.76 75.19 22.29
CA GLY A 11 -6.35 74.36 21.15
C GLY A 11 -6.52 72.88 21.50
N ARG A 12 -7.31 72.16 20.69
CA ARG A 12 -7.56 70.73 20.78
C ARG A 12 -6.27 69.95 20.45
N GLU A 13 -5.91 69.02 21.33
CA GLU A 13 -4.88 67.99 21.09
C GLU A 13 -5.24 67.13 19.85
N PRO A 14 -4.26 66.76 18.99
CA PRO A 14 -4.49 65.89 17.86
C PRO A 14 -4.56 64.43 18.34
N THR A 15 -5.72 63.80 18.16
CA THR A 15 -5.88 62.36 18.32
C THR A 15 -5.11 61.65 17.21
N PHE A 16 -3.95 61.07 17.54
CA PHE A 16 -3.25 60.14 16.65
C PHE A 16 -4.10 58.87 16.51
N LEU A 17 -4.73 58.71 15.35
CA LEU A 17 -5.40 57.48 14.95
C LEU A 17 -4.32 56.46 14.57
N LEU A 18 -3.99 55.56 15.50
CA LEU A 18 -3.15 54.40 15.23
C LEU A 18 -3.98 53.42 14.38
N ILE A 19 -3.77 53.42 13.06
CA ILE A 19 -4.34 52.38 12.18
C ILE A 19 -3.53 51.11 12.45
N ALA A 20 -4.08 50.21 13.28
CA ALA A 20 -3.60 48.84 13.37
C ALA A 20 -3.91 48.15 12.04
N VAL A 21 -2.89 47.96 11.19
CA VAL A 21 -2.97 47.04 10.07
C VAL A 21 -3.06 45.64 10.68
N ILE A 22 -4.27 45.08 10.70
CA ILE A 22 -4.46 43.65 10.94
C ILE A 22 -3.92 42.96 9.69
N CYS A 23 -2.64 42.56 9.72
CA CYS A 23 -2.18 41.51 8.84
C CYS A 23 -2.95 40.25 9.26
N CYS A 24 -4.00 39.89 8.53
CA CYS A 24 -4.41 38.50 8.49
C CYS A 24 -3.21 37.73 7.95
N ALA A 25 -2.39 37.18 8.84
CA ALA A 25 -1.60 36.02 8.49
C ALA A 25 -2.62 34.97 8.05
N ILE A 26 -2.77 34.80 6.74
CA ILE A 26 -3.34 33.58 6.19
C ILE A 26 -2.34 32.53 6.65
N SER A 27 -2.67 31.85 7.74
CA SER A 27 -2.04 30.57 8.04
C SER A 27 -2.48 29.68 6.89
N SER A 28 -1.63 29.55 5.87
CA SER A 28 -1.73 28.43 4.94
C SER A 28 -1.48 27.20 5.80
N THR A 29 -2.55 26.58 6.30
CA THR A 29 -2.48 25.22 6.76
C THR A 29 -1.92 24.41 5.60
N SER A 30 -0.86 23.64 5.86
CA SER A 30 -0.36 22.66 4.90
C SER A 30 -1.53 21.85 4.37
N ALA A 31 -1.57 21.60 3.06
CA ALA A 31 -2.62 20.78 2.48
C ALA A 31 -2.64 19.42 3.19
N ALA A 32 -3.82 18.96 3.57
CA ALA A 32 -4.01 17.69 4.26
C ALA A 32 -4.01 16.56 3.22
N ILE A 33 -2.87 16.34 2.57
CA ILE A 33 -2.69 15.42 1.45
C ILE A 33 -1.51 14.48 1.74
N ARG A 34 -1.57 13.25 1.23
CA ARG A 34 -0.46 12.28 1.17
C ARG A 34 -0.44 11.55 -0.17
N PHE A 35 0.68 10.90 -0.49
CA PHE A 35 0.68 9.83 -1.48
C PHE A 35 -0.20 8.68 -0.97
N ASN A 36 -0.89 8.02 -1.90
CA ASN A 36 -1.81 6.92 -1.58
C ASN A 36 -1.45 5.64 -2.34
N GLU A 37 -1.27 5.76 -3.65
CA GLU A 37 -0.83 4.66 -4.50
C GLU A 37 0.07 5.23 -5.60
N ILE A 38 1.10 4.49 -5.98
CA ILE A 38 1.96 4.83 -7.12
C ILE A 38 2.13 3.53 -7.92
N TYR A 39 1.98 3.62 -9.23
CA TYR A 39 2.44 2.59 -10.14
C TYR A 39 3.27 3.23 -11.23
N TYR A 40 4.50 2.74 -11.35
CA TYR A 40 5.40 3.08 -12.43
C TYR A 40 5.94 1.75 -12.97
N SER A 41 5.71 1.48 -14.25
CA SER A 41 6.27 0.31 -14.92
C SER A 41 7.56 0.74 -15.62
N PRO A 42 8.74 0.30 -15.17
CA PRO A 42 9.98 0.53 -15.89
C PRO A 42 10.11 -0.40 -17.11
N GLU A 43 9.44 -1.55 -17.12
CA GLU A 43 9.54 -2.54 -18.20
C GLU A 43 8.77 -2.15 -19.46
N VAL A 44 7.53 -1.66 -19.30
CA VAL A 44 6.68 -1.20 -20.41
C VAL A 44 6.06 0.16 -20.10
N PRO A 45 6.87 1.19 -19.85
CA PRO A 45 6.41 2.50 -19.38
C PRO A 45 5.40 3.12 -20.30
N GLU A 46 5.40 2.85 -21.60
CA GLU A 46 4.47 3.39 -22.60
C GLU A 46 3.14 2.62 -22.70
N ASP A 47 2.89 1.66 -21.80
CA ASP A 47 1.65 0.88 -21.78
C ASP A 47 0.44 1.65 -21.25
N GLY A 48 0.68 2.85 -20.70
CA GLY A 48 -0.20 3.89 -20.14
C GLY A 48 -0.95 3.52 -18.84
N ARG A 49 -0.42 2.54 -18.11
CA ARG A 49 -0.96 2.14 -16.81
C ARG A 49 -0.37 2.97 -15.69
N GLN A 50 0.69 3.75 -15.90
CA GLN A 50 1.38 4.48 -14.84
C GLN A 50 0.45 5.53 -14.21
N PHE A 51 0.47 5.60 -12.89
CA PHE A 51 -0.35 6.55 -12.14
C PHE A 51 0.30 6.94 -10.81
N ILE A 52 -0.09 8.12 -10.33
CA ILE A 52 0.16 8.56 -8.96
C ILE A 52 -1.17 9.00 -8.38
N GLU A 53 -1.54 8.42 -7.25
CA GLU A 53 -2.72 8.77 -6.49
C GLU A 53 -2.35 9.52 -5.21
N LEU A 54 -3.09 10.60 -4.96
CA LEU A 54 -3.04 11.38 -3.74
C LEU A 54 -4.36 11.25 -2.99
N GLN A 55 -4.27 11.18 -1.67
CA GLN A 55 -5.42 11.10 -0.79
C GLN A 55 -5.47 12.29 0.17
N SER A 56 -6.66 12.86 0.33
CA SER A 56 -6.96 13.80 1.40
C SER A 56 -7.01 13.07 2.74
N THR A 57 -6.19 13.49 3.69
CA THR A 57 -6.20 12.97 5.06
C THR A 57 -7.40 13.47 5.87
N THR A 58 -8.26 14.31 5.27
CA THR A 58 -9.56 14.69 5.84
C THR A 58 -10.74 13.94 5.21
N GLY A 59 -10.50 13.11 4.17
CA GLY A 59 -11.51 12.28 3.50
C GLY A 59 -12.41 13.01 2.51
N GLY A 60 -12.10 14.26 2.14
CA GLY A 60 -12.95 15.07 1.26
C GLY A 60 -12.17 15.92 0.26
N ILE A 61 -12.87 16.87 -0.36
CA ILE A 61 -12.28 17.79 -1.34
C ILE A 61 -11.24 18.67 -0.65
N GLU A 62 -10.00 18.52 -1.08
CA GLU A 62 -8.83 19.25 -0.62
C GLU A 62 -8.16 19.90 -1.84
N SER A 63 -7.79 21.16 -1.69
CA SER A 63 -7.14 21.92 -2.77
C SER A 63 -5.68 21.49 -2.92
N LEU A 64 -5.24 21.22 -4.15
CA LEU A 64 -3.84 20.92 -4.47
C LEU A 64 -3.06 22.18 -4.93
N ALA A 65 -3.61 23.37 -4.67
CA ALA A 65 -3.00 24.64 -5.03
C ALA A 65 -1.57 24.80 -4.49
N ASN A 66 -0.65 25.19 -5.39
CA ASN A 66 0.78 25.34 -5.14
C ASN A 66 1.50 24.04 -4.75
N LEU A 67 0.91 22.87 -5.02
CA LEU A 67 1.59 21.59 -4.84
C LEU A 67 2.21 21.11 -6.14
N SER A 68 3.31 20.38 -6.02
CA SER A 68 3.92 19.68 -7.14
C SER A 68 4.44 18.32 -6.66
N ILE A 69 4.28 17.30 -7.50
CA ILE A 69 4.98 16.03 -7.34
C ILE A 69 6.30 16.14 -8.10
N LEU A 70 7.37 15.70 -7.45
CA LEU A 70 8.70 15.60 -8.00
C LEU A 70 9.14 14.14 -7.96
N GLU A 71 9.79 13.71 -9.03
CA GLU A 71 10.61 12.50 -9.07
C GLU A 71 12.07 12.93 -9.13
N ILE A 72 12.89 12.36 -8.26
CA ILE A 72 14.30 12.72 -8.10
C ILE A 72 15.17 11.50 -8.38
N ASP A 73 16.17 11.67 -9.23
CA ASP A 73 17.21 10.68 -9.50
C ASP A 73 17.90 10.30 -8.18
N GLY A 74 18.02 9.00 -7.93
CA GLY A 74 18.79 8.46 -6.82
C GLY A 74 19.94 7.57 -7.25
N ASP A 75 20.07 7.22 -8.53
CA ASP A 75 21.05 6.24 -8.98
C ASP A 75 22.47 6.79 -8.89
N LEU A 76 23.40 5.91 -8.57
CA LEU A 76 24.81 6.20 -8.51
C LEU A 76 25.60 5.04 -9.12
N VAL A 77 25.64 4.91 -10.44
CA VAL A 77 26.58 3.98 -11.08
C VAL A 77 27.95 4.65 -11.20
N PRO A 78 29.00 4.13 -10.53
CA PRO A 78 30.33 4.77 -10.52
C PRO A 78 31.04 4.85 -11.89
N SER A 79 30.43 4.35 -12.96
CA SER A 79 30.97 4.29 -14.32
C SER A 79 30.14 5.04 -15.38
N LEU A 80 28.97 5.56 -15.03
CA LEU A 80 28.11 6.38 -15.89
C LEU A 80 28.05 7.82 -15.32
N MET A 81 27.58 8.79 -16.10
CA MET A 81 27.42 10.17 -15.63
C MET A 81 26.11 10.35 -14.85
N ASP A 82 25.80 9.46 -13.92
CA ASP A 82 24.58 9.57 -13.10
C ASP A 82 24.77 10.70 -12.10
N ASN A 83 23.70 11.44 -11.86
CA ASN A 83 23.75 12.68 -11.09
C ASN A 83 22.62 12.70 -10.07
N PRO A 84 22.72 11.87 -9.02
CA PRO A 84 21.70 11.77 -7.99
C PRO A 84 21.32 13.15 -7.45
N GLY A 85 20.04 13.34 -7.19
CA GLY A 85 19.46 14.65 -6.85
C GLY A 85 18.93 15.43 -8.05
N THR A 86 19.10 14.93 -9.29
CA THR A 86 18.52 15.55 -10.48
C THR A 86 16.99 15.39 -10.50
N ILE A 87 16.26 16.47 -10.78
CA ILE A 87 14.79 16.41 -10.95
C ILE A 87 14.45 15.75 -12.29
N LEU A 88 13.88 14.55 -12.24
CA LEU A 88 13.47 13.74 -13.41
C LEU A 88 12.08 14.09 -13.91
N SER A 89 11.14 14.36 -13.00
CA SER A 89 9.75 14.66 -13.33
C SER A 89 9.19 15.78 -12.46
N VAL A 90 8.32 16.61 -13.03
CA VAL A 90 7.56 17.64 -12.32
C VAL A 90 6.10 17.60 -12.76
N ILE A 91 5.20 17.29 -11.83
CA ILE A 91 3.75 17.34 -12.05
C ILE A 91 3.18 18.52 -11.24
N ASP A 92 2.75 19.58 -11.94
CA ASP A 92 2.11 20.74 -11.32
C ASP A 92 0.63 20.45 -11.00
N LEU A 93 0.28 20.52 -9.72
CA LEU A 93 -1.06 20.25 -9.21
C LEU A 93 -1.84 21.53 -8.91
N SER A 94 -1.27 22.70 -9.16
CA SER A 94 -1.75 23.99 -8.64
C SER A 94 -3.18 24.36 -9.05
N SER A 95 -3.68 23.78 -10.14
CA SER A 95 -5.04 24.00 -10.65
C SER A 95 -6.04 22.89 -10.29
N LEU A 96 -5.63 21.92 -9.47
CA LEU A 96 -6.35 20.68 -9.21
C LEU A 96 -6.83 20.60 -7.75
N SER A 97 -7.70 19.62 -7.49
CA SER A 97 -8.19 19.26 -6.17
C SER A 97 -8.43 17.75 -6.12
N THR A 98 -8.53 17.19 -4.92
CA THR A 98 -9.13 15.87 -4.76
C THR A 98 -10.63 15.88 -5.06
N GLY A 99 -11.17 14.69 -5.29
CA GLY A 99 -12.60 14.44 -5.45
C GLY A 99 -13.37 14.47 -4.13
N SER A 100 -14.69 14.28 -4.22
CA SER A 100 -15.53 14.21 -3.02
C SER A 100 -15.31 12.96 -2.17
N ASN A 101 -14.64 11.95 -2.73
CA ASN A 101 -14.10 10.79 -2.02
C ASN A 101 -12.68 11.03 -1.48
N GLY A 102 -12.15 12.25 -1.59
CA GLY A 102 -10.81 12.58 -1.10
C GLY A 102 -9.67 12.13 -2.02
N LEU A 103 -9.94 11.58 -3.20
CA LEU A 103 -8.90 11.06 -4.09
C LEU A 103 -8.64 11.97 -5.30
N PHE A 104 -7.38 12.16 -5.62
CA PHE A 104 -6.89 12.69 -6.88
C PHE A 104 -5.96 11.67 -7.51
N MET A 105 -6.10 11.40 -8.80
CA MET A 105 -5.19 10.51 -9.50
C MET A 105 -4.65 11.16 -10.76
N TRP A 106 -3.33 11.29 -10.83
CA TRP A 106 -2.61 11.60 -12.06
C TRP A 106 -2.39 10.31 -12.86
N ARG A 107 -2.58 10.38 -14.18
CA ARG A 107 -2.32 9.27 -15.11
C ARG A 107 -1.58 9.76 -16.34
N ASP A 108 -0.75 8.87 -16.87
CA ASP A 108 0.00 9.01 -18.11
C ASP A 108 -0.84 8.82 -19.40
N SER A 109 -2.05 8.25 -19.28
CA SER A 109 -2.94 7.98 -20.41
C SER A 109 -4.41 8.05 -20.05
N ALA A 110 -5.19 8.71 -20.92
CA ALA A 110 -6.64 8.77 -20.84
C ALA A 110 -7.33 7.49 -21.33
N SER A 111 -6.61 6.64 -22.07
CA SER A 111 -7.18 5.56 -22.90
C SER A 111 -7.08 4.18 -22.28
N ILE A 112 -6.54 4.04 -21.06
CA ILE A 112 -6.28 2.71 -20.54
C ILE A 112 -7.42 2.08 -19.79
N VAL A 113 -7.91 1.11 -20.55
CA VAL A 113 -8.67 -0.07 -20.24
C VAL A 113 -8.12 -0.71 -18.98
N LEU A 114 -8.74 -0.37 -17.85
CA LEU A 114 -8.99 -1.41 -16.87
C LEU A 114 -9.84 -2.42 -17.62
N ASP A 115 -9.22 -3.51 -18.07
CA ASP A 115 -9.96 -4.54 -18.78
C ASP A 115 -10.81 -5.28 -17.76
N ASN A 116 -11.99 -4.71 -17.51
CA ASN A 116 -13.00 -5.31 -16.64
C ASN A 116 -13.44 -6.70 -17.13
N SER A 117 -13.09 -7.11 -18.37
CA SER A 117 -13.33 -8.47 -18.86
C SER A 117 -12.28 -9.48 -18.40
N LYS A 118 -11.11 -8.99 -17.93
CA LYS A 118 -9.99 -9.78 -17.39
C LYS A 118 -9.88 -9.69 -15.87
N ALA A 119 -10.43 -8.64 -15.25
CA ALA A 119 -10.58 -8.50 -13.80
C ALA A 119 -11.96 -7.93 -13.42
N PRO A 120 -13.04 -8.74 -13.45
CA PRO A 120 -14.36 -8.32 -12.97
C PRO A 120 -14.26 -7.85 -11.51
N GLY A 121 -14.74 -6.65 -11.18
CA GLY A 121 -14.75 -6.15 -9.80
C GLY A 121 -13.59 -5.24 -9.41
N VAL A 122 -12.49 -5.18 -10.18
CA VAL A 122 -11.51 -4.10 -10.06
C VAL A 122 -12.14 -2.84 -10.61
N GLN A 123 -12.63 -1.99 -9.71
CA GLN A 123 -13.27 -0.75 -10.09
C GLN A 123 -12.19 0.17 -10.62
N GLY A 124 -12.44 0.72 -11.80
CA GLY A 124 -11.76 1.94 -12.16
C GLY A 124 -12.08 3.07 -11.22
N PRO A 125 -11.44 4.22 -11.45
CA PRO A 125 -11.56 5.34 -10.54
C PRO A 125 -13.02 5.58 -10.24
N GLY A 126 -13.35 5.57 -8.95
CA GLY A 126 -14.70 5.82 -8.48
C GLY A 126 -15.23 7.07 -9.16
N ALA A 127 -16.54 7.12 -9.43
CA ALA A 127 -17.14 8.19 -10.23
C ALA A 127 -16.91 9.62 -9.68
N THR A 128 -16.45 9.72 -8.42
CA THR A 128 -16.13 10.96 -7.72
C THR A 128 -14.65 11.29 -7.65
N THR A 129 -13.75 10.40 -8.07
CA THR A 129 -12.30 10.64 -8.13
C THR A 129 -11.99 11.68 -9.19
N VAL A 130 -11.16 12.68 -8.86
CA VAL A 130 -10.70 13.67 -9.83
C VAL A 130 -9.49 13.10 -10.57
N LEU A 131 -9.58 13.06 -11.89
CA LEU A 131 -8.49 12.61 -12.76
C LEU A 131 -7.70 13.81 -13.28
N GLY A 132 -6.41 13.85 -12.96
CA GLY A 132 -5.42 14.62 -13.70
C GLY A 132 -4.96 13.79 -14.89
N LEU A 133 -5.20 14.28 -16.10
CA LEU A 133 -4.68 13.65 -17.30
C LEU A 133 -3.52 14.49 -17.82
N ASP A 134 -2.37 13.85 -18.06
CA ASP A 134 -1.39 14.42 -18.97
C ASP A 134 -1.94 14.28 -20.40
N LEU A 135 -2.65 15.31 -20.84
CA LEU A 135 -3.06 15.45 -22.23
C LEU A 135 -1.93 16.23 -22.92
N PHE A 136 -1.21 15.62 -23.88
CA PHE A 136 -0.40 16.25 -24.96
C PHE A 136 1.16 16.06 -24.90
N PRO A 137 1.90 16.30 -26.02
CA PRO A 137 3.16 15.62 -26.33
C PRO A 137 4.34 16.21 -25.55
N GLY A 138 5.04 15.33 -24.82
CA GLY A 138 6.07 15.68 -23.85
C GLY A 138 5.89 14.87 -22.56
N ARG A 139 5.46 13.61 -22.74
CA ARG A 139 5.00 12.67 -21.73
C ARG A 139 5.96 12.64 -20.54
N VAL A 140 5.41 12.77 -19.33
CA VAL A 140 6.13 12.41 -18.11
C VAL A 140 6.15 10.89 -18.03
N ASP A 141 7.31 10.29 -18.30
CA ASP A 141 7.56 8.87 -18.14
C ASP A 141 8.18 8.69 -16.76
N LEU A 142 7.44 8.11 -15.81
CA LEU A 142 8.01 7.79 -14.50
C LEU A 142 9.03 6.65 -14.64
N GLY A 143 10.08 6.69 -13.81
CA GLY A 143 11.19 5.74 -13.82
C GLY A 143 12.15 5.92 -14.99
N TYR A 144 12.16 7.08 -15.65
CA TYR A 144 13.02 7.35 -16.81
C TYR A 144 14.31 8.09 -16.44
N GLU A 145 15.44 7.47 -16.77
CA GLU A 145 16.75 8.12 -16.81
C GLU A 145 17.13 8.42 -18.27
N GLY A 146 17.59 9.65 -18.50
CA GLY A 146 18.06 10.09 -19.80
C GLY A 146 19.35 9.37 -20.18
N ASP A 147 19.33 8.59 -21.27
CA ASP A 147 20.57 8.17 -21.94
C ASP A 147 21.40 9.42 -22.31
N GLU A 148 22.57 9.56 -21.67
CA GLU A 148 23.52 10.66 -21.85
C GLU A 148 24.11 10.79 -23.28
N ASN A 149 23.82 9.83 -24.17
CA ASN A 149 24.26 9.74 -25.56
C ASN A 149 23.12 9.86 -26.61
N GLY A 150 21.89 10.18 -26.20
CA GLY A 150 20.72 10.27 -27.10
C GLY A 150 20.27 8.94 -27.72
N GLY A 151 20.56 7.81 -27.08
CA GLY A 151 20.09 6.47 -27.42
C GLY A 151 18.85 6.02 -26.63
N THR A 152 18.72 4.69 -26.43
CA THR A 152 17.52 4.01 -25.91
C THR A 152 17.27 4.39 -24.45
N LYS A 153 16.01 4.70 -24.12
CA LYS A 153 15.58 5.00 -22.74
C LYS A 153 15.97 3.87 -21.79
N ILE A 154 16.61 4.20 -20.67
CA ILE A 154 16.87 3.28 -19.55
C ILE A 154 15.81 3.58 -18.52
N TYR A 155 15.14 2.54 -18.04
CA TYR A 155 14.10 2.65 -17.04
C TYR A 155 14.53 1.85 -15.83
N GLU A 156 14.34 2.42 -14.65
CA GLU A 156 14.97 1.93 -13.43
C GLU A 156 13.94 1.53 -12.38
N ASN A 157 14.28 0.49 -11.64
CA ASN A 157 13.51 -0.02 -10.50
C ASN A 157 14.35 -0.06 -9.21
N ASP A 158 15.60 0.40 -9.28
CA ASP A 158 16.59 0.10 -8.25
C ASP A 158 16.60 1.17 -7.16
N VAL A 159 16.37 2.45 -7.52
CA VAL A 159 16.19 3.58 -6.58
C VAL A 159 15.14 4.55 -7.09
N SER A 160 14.05 4.72 -6.34
CA SER A 160 12.96 5.63 -6.67
C SER A 160 12.76 6.66 -5.56
N ASN A 161 12.65 7.96 -5.90
CA ASN A 161 12.42 9.04 -4.95
C ASN A 161 11.26 9.95 -5.38
N PHE A 162 10.14 9.89 -4.66
CA PHE A 162 8.95 10.72 -4.89
C PHE A 162 8.76 11.73 -3.77
N LEU A 163 8.62 13.01 -4.12
CA LEU A 163 8.37 14.09 -3.18
C LEU A 163 7.10 14.85 -3.59
N LEU A 164 6.22 15.11 -2.63
CA LEU A 164 5.11 16.05 -2.75
C LEU A 164 5.49 17.33 -2.00
N VAL A 165 5.66 18.44 -2.73
CA VAL A 165 6.19 19.70 -2.17
C VAL A 165 5.26 20.88 -2.39
N SER A 166 5.41 21.92 -1.57
CA SER A 166 4.65 23.17 -1.70
C SER A 166 5.49 24.31 -2.27
N ASN A 167 4.87 25.17 -3.06
CA ASN A 167 5.46 26.37 -3.67
C ASN A 167 6.77 26.05 -4.39
N PHE A 168 6.78 24.99 -5.20
CA PHE A 168 7.93 24.62 -6.00
C PHE A 168 8.32 25.75 -6.96
N SER A 169 9.61 26.07 -7.00
CA SER A 169 10.20 27.11 -7.85
C SER A 169 11.41 26.61 -8.65
N GLY A 170 11.67 25.30 -8.64
CA GLY A 170 12.75 24.68 -9.38
C GLY A 170 12.37 24.45 -10.85
N THR A 171 13.18 23.66 -11.55
CA THR A 171 12.96 23.29 -12.95
C THR A 171 13.38 21.85 -13.19
N LEU A 172 12.75 21.18 -14.16
CA LEU A 172 13.18 19.88 -14.66
C LEU A 172 14.69 19.86 -14.97
N GLY A 173 15.38 18.80 -14.58
CA GLY A 173 16.83 18.64 -14.73
C GLY A 173 17.70 19.49 -13.80
N MET A 174 17.10 20.20 -12.83
CA MET A 174 17.88 20.85 -11.77
C MET A 174 18.47 19.78 -10.85
N ASP A 175 19.75 19.91 -10.57
CA ASP A 175 20.47 19.07 -9.61
C ASP A 175 20.35 19.66 -8.19
N LEU A 176 19.75 18.89 -7.29
CA LEU A 176 19.51 19.23 -5.89
C LEU A 176 20.60 18.72 -4.94
N ASP A 177 21.45 17.80 -5.38
CA ASP A 177 22.58 17.22 -4.63
C ASP A 177 23.86 17.21 -5.49
N PRO A 178 24.42 18.39 -5.89
CA PRO A 178 25.64 18.43 -6.70
C PRO A 178 26.89 17.84 -6.02
N GLY A 179 26.80 17.51 -4.72
CA GLY A 179 27.82 16.80 -3.97
C GLY A 179 27.78 15.28 -4.14
N ASN A 180 26.67 14.75 -4.66
CA ASN A 180 26.33 13.33 -4.74
C ASN A 180 26.59 12.62 -3.40
N ASP A 181 26.16 13.22 -2.29
CA ASP A 181 26.40 12.72 -0.94
C ASP A 181 25.12 12.24 -0.21
N GLY A 182 24.00 12.23 -0.93
CA GLY A 182 22.69 11.79 -0.45
C GLY A 182 21.98 12.86 0.38
N ILE A 183 22.40 14.12 0.29
CA ILE A 183 21.82 15.25 1.02
C ILE A 183 21.49 16.37 0.04
N PHE A 184 20.25 16.87 0.09
CA PHE A 184 19.90 18.04 -0.70
C PHE A 184 20.68 19.29 -0.27
N ASP A 185 21.44 19.84 -1.20
CA ASP A 185 22.11 21.14 -1.11
C ASP A 185 21.15 22.29 -1.39
N SER A 186 20.08 22.04 -2.15
CA SER A 186 19.05 23.02 -2.47
C SER A 186 17.65 22.43 -2.40
N THR A 187 16.71 23.22 -1.88
CA THR A 187 15.31 22.84 -1.72
C THR A 187 14.44 23.95 -2.30
N PRO A 188 14.19 23.96 -3.62
CA PRO A 188 13.41 25.02 -4.29
C PRO A 188 11.90 24.83 -4.05
N TRP A 189 11.51 24.63 -2.80
CA TRP A 189 10.14 24.52 -2.30
C TRP A 189 10.07 25.13 -0.90
N THR A 190 8.87 25.46 -0.45
CA THR A 190 8.67 26.03 0.89
C THR A 190 8.56 24.94 1.97
N SER A 191 7.93 23.81 1.65
CA SER A 191 7.80 22.67 2.55
C SER A 191 7.62 21.37 1.77
N VAL A 192 8.00 20.25 2.38
CA VAL A 192 7.58 18.92 1.94
C VAL A 192 6.26 18.58 2.63
N ILE A 193 5.32 18.06 1.86
CA ILE A 193 4.01 17.59 2.34
C ILE A 193 4.09 16.09 2.65
N ASP A 194 4.69 15.33 1.73
CA ASP A 194 4.93 13.90 1.85
C ASP A 194 6.12 13.49 0.96
N ALA A 195 6.81 12.41 1.31
CA ALA A 195 7.90 11.87 0.50
C ALA A 195 8.11 10.38 0.75
N LEU A 196 8.41 9.64 -0.31
CA LEU A 196 8.67 8.21 -0.30
C LEU A 196 9.89 7.90 -1.18
N SER A 197 10.85 7.17 -0.61
CA SER A 197 12.00 6.64 -1.34
C SER A 197 12.07 5.14 -1.18
N VAL A 198 12.44 4.43 -2.24
CA VAL A 198 12.64 2.97 -2.24
C VAL A 198 13.98 2.65 -2.86
N LYS A 199 14.65 1.62 -2.33
CA LYS A 199 15.79 1.02 -3.01
C LYS A 199 16.04 -0.44 -2.66
N GLU A 200 16.91 -1.08 -3.43
CA GLU A 200 17.47 -2.38 -3.09
C GLU A 200 18.69 -2.30 -2.14
N PRO A 201 18.95 -3.32 -1.30
CA PRO A 201 20.07 -3.30 -0.34
C PRO A 201 21.46 -3.20 -0.97
N ALA A 202 21.62 -3.74 -2.18
CA ALA A 202 22.91 -3.75 -2.90
C ALA A 202 23.14 -2.45 -3.67
N ASP A 203 22.12 -1.61 -3.79
CA ASP A 203 22.17 -0.43 -4.63
C ASP A 203 22.99 0.71 -3.98
N PRO A 204 24.02 1.24 -4.68
CA PRO A 204 24.87 2.32 -4.20
C PRO A 204 24.17 3.69 -4.17
N GLY A 205 23.02 3.85 -4.80
CA GLY A 205 22.25 5.07 -4.91
C GLY A 205 21.62 5.54 -3.60
N PHE A 206 21.03 6.74 -3.70
CA PHE A 206 20.59 7.56 -2.58
C PHE A 206 19.08 7.66 -2.47
N GLN A 207 18.63 7.56 -1.23
CA GLN A 207 17.25 7.82 -0.85
C GLN A 207 17.17 9.17 -0.16
N TYR A 208 16.29 10.04 -0.64
CA TYR A 208 16.18 11.40 -0.13
C TYR A 208 15.02 11.63 0.84
N ALA A 209 13.97 10.80 0.83
CA ALA A 209 12.73 11.07 1.54
C ALA A 209 12.90 11.26 3.05
N GLU A 210 13.66 10.38 3.73
CA GLU A 210 13.87 10.50 5.19
C GLU A 210 14.52 11.84 5.59
N SER A 211 15.44 12.37 4.75
CA SER A 211 16.12 13.64 5.02
C SER A 211 15.18 14.85 5.05
N VAL A 212 14.02 14.72 4.38
CA VAL A 212 12.97 15.74 4.31
C VAL A 212 11.72 15.39 5.09
N GLY A 213 11.79 14.38 5.96
CA GLY A 213 10.70 13.96 6.86
C GLY A 213 9.72 12.95 6.28
N GLY A 214 10.04 12.34 5.14
CA GLY A 214 9.31 11.23 4.53
C GLY A 214 9.83 9.86 4.95
N VAL A 215 9.56 8.87 4.12
CA VAL A 215 9.83 7.45 4.36
C VAL A 215 10.87 6.91 3.38
N ASN A 216 11.88 6.22 3.89
CA ASN A 216 12.76 5.36 3.10
C ASN A 216 12.37 3.89 3.35
N ALA A 217 12.23 3.09 2.28
CA ALA A 217 12.09 1.64 2.36
C ALA A 217 13.25 0.96 1.63
N VAL A 218 13.78 -0.11 2.21
CA VAL A 218 14.84 -0.94 1.59
C VAL A 218 14.27 -2.33 1.37
N LEU A 219 14.14 -2.75 0.12
CA LEU A 219 13.36 -3.92 -0.28
C LEU A 219 14.26 -4.95 -0.98
N PRO A 220 14.05 -6.26 -0.77
CA PRO A 220 14.85 -7.31 -1.41
C PRO A 220 14.56 -7.50 -2.92
N PHE A 221 13.86 -6.55 -3.55
CA PHE A 221 13.40 -6.52 -4.94
C PHE A 221 13.17 -5.06 -5.37
N GLY A 222 13.19 -4.79 -6.67
CA GLY A 222 12.72 -3.54 -7.25
C GLY A 222 11.19 -3.48 -7.22
N ALA A 223 10.61 -2.51 -6.52
CA ALA A 223 9.16 -2.37 -6.42
C ALA A 223 8.63 -1.40 -7.47
N ASP A 224 7.62 -1.83 -8.23
CA ASP A 224 6.91 -1.05 -9.24
C ASP A 224 5.62 -0.41 -8.72
N VAL A 225 5.01 -1.06 -7.73
CA VAL A 225 3.74 -0.64 -7.12
C VAL A 225 3.99 -0.30 -5.66
N PHE A 226 3.48 0.86 -5.25
CA PHE A 226 3.49 1.34 -3.88
C PHE A 226 2.05 1.59 -3.47
N SER A 227 1.61 1.02 -2.36
CA SER A 227 0.27 1.24 -1.83
C SER A 227 0.33 1.55 -0.34
N TRP A 228 -0.30 2.66 0.06
CA TRP A 228 -0.45 3.01 1.45
C TRP A 228 -1.51 2.11 2.09
N ASP A 229 -1.14 1.37 3.14
CA ASP A 229 -2.09 0.59 3.93
C ASP A 229 -2.64 1.45 5.08
N PRO A 230 -3.95 1.78 5.09
CA PRO A 230 -4.56 2.58 6.15
C PRO A 230 -4.74 1.86 7.48
N VAL A 231 -4.73 0.52 7.50
CA VAL A 231 -4.89 -0.31 8.70
C VAL A 231 -3.54 -0.51 9.38
N GLU A 232 -2.55 -0.97 8.61
CA GLU A 232 -1.18 -1.16 9.11
C GLU A 232 -0.45 0.19 9.31
N ASN A 233 -0.99 1.27 8.73
CA ASN A 233 -0.43 2.61 8.76
C ASN A 233 1.04 2.63 8.26
N MET A 234 1.27 1.94 7.15
CA MET A 234 2.58 1.83 6.49
C MET A 234 2.42 1.57 5.00
N TRP A 235 3.53 1.69 4.27
CA TRP A 235 3.57 1.34 2.86
C TRP A 235 3.68 -0.18 2.65
N SER A 236 3.03 -0.64 1.60
CA SER A 236 3.20 -1.95 0.99
C SER A 236 3.74 -1.77 -0.43
N PHE A 237 4.62 -2.68 -0.84
CA PHE A 237 5.40 -2.59 -2.06
C PHE A 237 5.32 -3.89 -2.82
N PHE A 238 5.31 -3.81 -4.15
CA PHE A 238 5.15 -4.98 -5.01
C PHE A 238 5.96 -4.82 -6.30
N ASP A 239 6.60 -5.91 -6.72
CA ASP A 239 7.21 -6.06 -8.03
C ASP A 239 6.13 -6.44 -9.05
N SER A 240 6.09 -5.79 -10.22
CA SER A 240 5.09 -6.08 -11.25
C SER A 240 5.69 -6.81 -12.45
N GLY A 241 5.24 -8.04 -12.70
CA GLY A 241 5.72 -8.89 -13.81
C GLY A 241 5.22 -8.49 -15.20
N SER A 242 5.12 -7.20 -15.50
CA SER A 242 4.35 -6.68 -16.63
C SER A 242 5.03 -6.72 -18.01
N GLY A 243 6.18 -7.40 -18.15
CA GLY A 243 7.00 -7.33 -19.38
C GLY A 243 7.63 -8.62 -19.92
N GLU A 244 7.73 -9.74 -19.19
CA GLU A 244 8.50 -10.91 -19.63
C GLU A 244 7.59 -12.06 -20.13
N ASP A 245 7.43 -12.19 -21.46
CA ASP A 245 6.86 -13.36 -22.17
C ASP A 245 5.43 -13.84 -21.80
N ASP A 246 4.75 -13.25 -20.83
CA ASP A 246 3.43 -13.71 -20.37
C ASP A 246 2.27 -13.13 -21.20
N SER A 247 2.22 -13.57 -22.46
CA SER A 247 1.25 -13.19 -23.50
C SER A 247 -0.25 -13.38 -23.18
N GLY A 248 -0.60 -13.72 -21.93
CA GLY A 248 -1.96 -13.98 -21.46
C GLY A 248 -2.63 -12.86 -20.66
N TYR A 249 -1.87 -11.94 -20.05
CA TYR A 249 -2.41 -11.11 -18.97
C TYR A 249 -2.41 -9.61 -19.31
N VAL A 250 -3.63 -9.06 -19.33
CA VAL A 250 -3.92 -7.64 -19.53
C VAL A 250 -4.92 -7.25 -18.43
N GLY A 251 -4.45 -7.28 -17.19
CA GLY A 251 -5.22 -6.92 -15.99
C GLY A 251 -4.40 -5.96 -15.13
N PRO A 252 -5.05 -5.20 -14.24
CA PRO A 252 -4.62 -3.83 -14.02
C PRO A 252 -3.35 -3.68 -13.18
N PHE A 253 -3.11 -4.40 -12.07
CA PHE A 253 -1.90 -4.24 -11.24
C PHE A 253 -1.63 -5.52 -10.42
N PHE A 254 -0.57 -6.28 -10.75
CA PHE A 254 -0.29 -7.60 -10.16
C PHE A 254 1.13 -7.70 -9.59
N ALA A 255 1.24 -8.33 -8.41
CA ALA A 255 2.47 -8.62 -7.68
C ALA A 255 2.95 -10.07 -7.91
N ASN A 256 2.99 -10.53 -9.15
CA ASN A 256 3.42 -11.91 -9.44
C ASN A 256 4.07 -11.99 -10.83
N ASP A 257 5.35 -12.35 -10.88
CA ASP A 257 6.18 -12.53 -12.07
C ASP A 257 5.97 -13.89 -12.78
N GLY A 258 5.02 -14.69 -12.32
CA GLY A 258 4.72 -16.01 -12.90
C GLY A 258 5.74 -17.10 -12.59
N GLN A 259 6.76 -16.86 -11.75
CA GLN A 259 7.81 -17.83 -11.43
C GLN A 259 7.50 -18.65 -10.17
N GLY A 260 6.59 -19.62 -10.32
CA GLY A 260 6.57 -20.82 -9.47
C GLY A 260 5.87 -20.70 -8.11
N PHE A 261 5.23 -21.80 -7.72
CA PHE A 261 4.51 -21.92 -6.44
C PHE A 261 5.47 -21.74 -5.25
N TYR A 262 5.12 -20.79 -4.37
CA TYR A 262 5.77 -20.49 -3.09
C TYR A 262 7.25 -20.08 -3.21
N GLY A 263 7.48 -18.78 -3.38
CA GLY A 263 8.72 -18.14 -2.95
C GLY A 263 9.40 -17.28 -4.01
N ASN A 264 9.07 -16.00 -4.01
CA ASN A 264 9.91 -14.92 -4.51
C ASN A 264 9.53 -13.65 -3.76
N ASN A 265 10.49 -12.74 -3.67
CA ASN A 265 10.54 -11.68 -2.67
C ASN A 265 9.63 -10.51 -3.02
N ASP A 266 8.66 -10.70 -3.90
CA ASP A 266 8.13 -9.68 -4.81
C ASP A 266 7.06 -8.80 -4.17
N ALA A 267 6.89 -8.91 -2.85
CA ALA A 267 6.03 -8.07 -2.07
C ALA A 267 6.52 -7.97 -0.62
N ALA A 268 6.52 -6.76 -0.07
CA ALA A 268 6.86 -6.52 1.32
C ALA A 268 6.21 -5.24 1.86
N PHE A 269 6.06 -5.18 3.18
CA PHE A 269 5.77 -3.94 3.88
C PHE A 269 7.05 -3.10 4.05
N GLN A 270 6.86 -1.82 4.34
CA GLN A 270 7.91 -0.83 4.63
C GLN A 270 8.93 -1.28 5.69
N ASP A 271 8.51 -2.08 6.65
CA ASP A 271 9.36 -2.61 7.72
C ASP A 271 10.11 -3.90 7.34
N GLY A 272 9.99 -4.34 6.08
CA GLY A 272 10.62 -5.54 5.53
C GLY A 272 9.86 -6.84 5.82
N ARG A 273 8.68 -6.79 6.44
CA ARG A 273 7.81 -7.97 6.55
C ARG A 273 7.40 -8.41 5.16
N THR A 274 7.70 -9.66 4.80
CA THR A 274 7.29 -10.25 3.53
C THR A 274 5.79 -10.43 3.45
N ILE A 275 5.23 -9.97 2.34
CA ILE A 275 3.86 -10.18 1.95
C ILE A 275 3.79 -11.51 1.21
N HIS A 276 2.94 -12.44 1.66
CA HIS A 276 2.82 -13.74 1.02
C HIS A 276 1.80 -13.68 -0.11
N VAL A 277 2.30 -13.53 -1.34
CA VAL A 277 1.47 -13.66 -2.55
C VAL A 277 1.36 -15.14 -2.90
N THR A 278 0.14 -15.63 -3.07
CA THR A 278 -0.15 -16.98 -3.59
C THR A 278 -0.64 -16.88 -5.03
N ALA A 279 -0.65 -17.99 -5.77
CA ALA A 279 -1.33 -18.06 -7.07
C ALA A 279 -2.87 -17.85 -6.99
N SER A 280 -3.42 -17.67 -5.79
CA SER A 280 -4.80 -17.22 -5.58
C SER A 280 -4.88 -15.76 -5.11
N SER A 281 -3.79 -15.18 -4.59
CA SER A 281 -3.70 -13.78 -4.14
C SER A 281 -3.70 -12.78 -5.31
N GLU A 282 -4.24 -13.20 -6.45
CA GLU A 282 -3.97 -12.64 -7.76
C GLU A 282 -4.57 -11.24 -8.00
N PHE A 283 -5.18 -10.51 -7.06
CA PHE A 283 -6.10 -9.44 -7.50
C PHE A 283 -6.18 -8.12 -6.72
N LEU A 284 -5.30 -7.81 -5.76
CA LEU A 284 -5.68 -6.79 -4.76
C LEU A 284 -4.62 -5.81 -4.25
N PHE A 285 -3.54 -5.59 -4.98
CA PHE A 285 -2.44 -4.79 -4.44
C PHE A 285 -2.47 -3.30 -4.79
N ALA A 286 -3.27 -2.91 -5.81
CA ALA A 286 -3.59 -1.52 -6.10
C ALA A 286 -5.05 -1.37 -6.50
N THR A 287 -5.68 -0.31 -6.02
CA THR A 287 -7.09 0.05 -6.23
C THR A 287 -7.20 1.47 -6.79
N PRO A 288 -6.67 1.75 -8.00
CA PRO A 288 -6.50 3.12 -8.45
C PRO A 288 -7.83 3.87 -8.57
N GLY A 289 -7.91 4.99 -7.88
CA GLY A 289 -9.10 5.82 -7.82
C GLY A 289 -10.20 5.28 -6.92
N ALA A 290 -9.92 4.31 -6.05
CA ALA A 290 -10.82 3.82 -5.00
C ALA A 290 -10.12 3.90 -3.64
N GLU A 291 -10.87 3.68 -2.55
CA GLU A 291 -10.22 3.61 -1.24
C GLU A 291 -9.27 2.41 -1.22
N ASN A 292 -8.04 2.62 -0.75
CA ASN A 292 -7.14 1.52 -0.40
C ASN A 292 -7.85 0.70 0.66
N ILE A 293 -8.33 -0.45 0.25
CA ILE A 293 -8.83 -1.46 1.16
C ILE A 293 -7.55 -2.07 1.71
N SER A 294 -7.33 -2.08 3.04
CA SER A 294 -6.27 -2.92 3.60
C SER A 294 -6.49 -4.33 3.05
N GLY A 295 -5.54 -4.74 2.25
CA GLY A 295 -5.84 -5.56 1.08
C GLY A 295 -4.61 -6.19 0.44
N VAL A 296 -3.49 -6.16 1.15
CA VAL A 296 -2.55 -7.26 1.06
C VAL A 296 -3.17 -8.51 1.73
N GLY A 297 -4.39 -8.89 1.33
CA GLY A 297 -5.37 -9.39 2.31
C GLY A 297 -5.56 -8.38 3.46
N GLY A 298 -6.42 -8.65 4.44
CA GLY A 298 -6.05 -8.18 5.77
C GLY A 298 -4.64 -8.71 6.09
N LEU A 299 -4.13 -8.46 7.28
CA LEU A 299 -3.10 -9.36 7.81
C LEU A 299 -3.53 -10.85 7.64
N TYR A 300 -4.85 -11.06 7.49
CA TYR A 300 -5.59 -12.27 7.26
C TYR A 300 -6.70 -12.10 6.20
N ARG A 301 -6.85 -13.06 5.27
CA ARG A 301 -7.90 -13.05 4.22
C ARG A 301 -9.33 -12.95 4.79
N GLY A 302 -9.53 -13.45 6.00
CA GLY A 302 -10.81 -13.55 6.67
C GLY A 302 -11.22 -12.34 7.51
N ASP A 303 -10.36 -11.32 7.64
CA ASP A 303 -10.69 -10.04 8.30
C ASP A 303 -11.57 -9.21 7.33
N THR A 304 -12.86 -9.52 7.31
CA THR A 304 -13.83 -8.91 6.40
C THR A 304 -14.37 -7.59 6.93
N ASP A 305 -14.39 -7.38 8.25
CA ASP A 305 -14.89 -6.16 8.89
C ASP A 305 -13.80 -5.10 9.16
N GLN A 306 -12.53 -5.48 8.98
CA GLN A 306 -11.33 -4.65 9.01
C GLN A 306 -10.99 -4.08 10.38
N ASP A 307 -11.24 -4.83 11.44
CA ASP A 307 -10.87 -4.43 12.79
C ASP A 307 -9.49 -4.97 13.26
N GLY A 308 -8.87 -5.81 12.44
CA GLY A 308 -7.50 -6.29 12.61
C GLY A 308 -7.37 -7.66 13.27
N ASP A 309 -8.46 -8.39 13.49
CA ASP A 309 -8.44 -9.81 13.81
C ASP A 309 -9.35 -10.64 12.88
N VAL A 310 -9.32 -11.97 13.03
CA VAL A 310 -10.23 -12.88 12.30
C VAL A 310 -11.06 -13.63 13.32
N ASP A 311 -12.31 -13.23 13.47
CA ASP A 311 -13.21 -13.73 14.50
C ASP A 311 -14.67 -13.88 14.02
N ALA A 312 -15.57 -14.19 14.95
CA ALA A 312 -16.98 -14.42 14.61
C ALA A 312 -17.68 -13.18 14.00
N ALA A 313 -17.19 -11.97 14.29
CA ALA A 313 -17.70 -10.73 13.73
C ALA A 313 -17.51 -10.65 12.22
N ASP A 314 -16.44 -11.24 11.68
CA ASP A 314 -16.22 -11.33 10.24
C ASP A 314 -17.30 -12.13 9.53
N ILE A 315 -17.66 -13.27 10.11
CA ILE A 315 -18.73 -14.11 9.55
C ILE A 315 -20.05 -13.33 9.55
N ASP A 316 -20.37 -12.66 10.67
CA ASP A 316 -21.58 -11.85 10.81
C ASP A 316 -21.58 -10.65 9.84
N PHE A 317 -20.44 -10.01 9.65
CA PHE A 317 -20.26 -8.87 8.75
C PHE A 317 -20.41 -9.30 7.29
N LEU A 318 -19.81 -10.43 6.90
CA LEU A 318 -19.94 -10.98 5.56
C LEU A 318 -21.39 -11.36 5.24
N TYR A 319 -22.10 -12.02 6.18
CA TYR A 319 -23.53 -12.31 6.03
C TYR A 319 -24.37 -11.03 5.87
N SER A 320 -24.05 -9.99 6.63
CA SER A 320 -24.75 -8.70 6.56
C SER A 320 -24.56 -7.96 5.23
N ASN A 321 -23.53 -8.34 4.45
CA ASN A 321 -23.16 -7.69 3.21
C ASN A 321 -23.30 -8.59 1.97
N LEU A 322 -24.03 -9.70 2.04
CA LEU A 322 -24.30 -10.54 0.86
C LEU A 322 -24.91 -9.73 -0.29
N GLY A 323 -24.38 -9.93 -1.49
CA GLY A 323 -24.74 -9.20 -2.71
C GLY A 323 -23.97 -7.88 -2.91
N VAL A 324 -23.14 -7.46 -1.95
CA VAL A 324 -22.23 -6.32 -2.12
C VAL A 324 -21.00 -6.77 -2.90
N VAL A 325 -20.61 -5.97 -3.91
CA VAL A 325 -19.35 -6.17 -4.63
C VAL A 325 -18.27 -5.39 -3.91
N GLY A 326 -17.22 -6.07 -3.49
CA GLY A 326 -16.06 -5.47 -2.88
C GLY A 326 -15.06 -6.54 -2.50
N PRO A 327 -13.76 -6.27 -2.65
CA PRO A 327 -12.72 -7.29 -2.49
C PRO A 327 -12.62 -7.83 -1.07
N ARG A 328 -12.93 -7.01 -0.04
CA ARG A 328 -13.03 -7.47 1.35
C ARG A 328 -14.11 -8.53 1.59
N PHE A 329 -15.07 -8.65 0.67
CA PHE A 329 -16.17 -9.62 0.77
C PHE A 329 -15.97 -10.84 -0.14
N ASP A 330 -14.93 -10.82 -0.99
CA ASP A 330 -14.62 -11.89 -1.95
C ASP A 330 -13.59 -12.84 -1.34
N VAL A 331 -13.95 -13.43 -0.19
CA VAL A 331 -13.06 -14.34 0.57
C VAL A 331 -12.71 -15.58 -0.26
N ALA A 332 -13.62 -16.03 -1.13
CA ALA A 332 -13.39 -17.17 -2.01
C ALA A 332 -12.65 -16.82 -3.31
N LEU A 333 -12.30 -15.54 -3.52
CA LEU A 333 -11.55 -15.06 -4.68
C LEU A 333 -12.20 -15.49 -6.00
N ASN A 334 -13.52 -15.38 -6.05
CA ASN A 334 -14.31 -15.74 -7.21
C ASN A 334 -14.73 -14.50 -8.02
N PHE A 335 -14.35 -13.30 -7.57
CA PHE A 335 -14.58 -12.00 -8.21
C PHE A 335 -16.06 -11.69 -8.39
N GLY A 336 -16.88 -12.27 -7.52
CA GLY A 336 -18.31 -12.09 -7.43
C GLY A 336 -18.69 -11.03 -6.40
N ALA A 337 -20.01 -10.81 -6.30
CA ALA A 337 -20.54 -10.17 -5.10
C ALA A 337 -20.47 -11.17 -3.93
N ALA A 338 -20.32 -10.66 -2.72
CA ALA A 338 -20.40 -11.42 -1.49
C ALA A 338 -21.53 -12.45 -1.53
N SER A 339 -21.20 -13.71 -1.32
CA SER A 339 -22.09 -14.84 -1.51
C SER A 339 -21.86 -15.91 -0.46
N GLN A 340 -22.68 -16.95 -0.47
CA GLN A 340 -22.45 -18.12 0.39
C GLN A 340 -21.11 -18.79 0.10
N ILE A 341 -20.57 -18.66 -1.13
CA ILE A 341 -19.26 -19.23 -1.49
C ILE A 341 -18.16 -18.56 -0.65
N ASP A 342 -18.28 -17.25 -0.41
CA ASP A 342 -17.31 -16.47 0.36
C ASP A 342 -17.41 -16.82 1.84
N VAL A 343 -18.61 -17.01 2.36
CA VAL A 343 -18.81 -17.49 3.74
C VAL A 343 -18.27 -18.92 3.90
N ASP A 344 -18.51 -19.80 2.93
CA ASP A 344 -17.97 -21.15 2.94
C ASP A 344 -16.43 -21.11 2.96
N ALA A 345 -15.80 -20.23 2.17
CA ALA A 345 -14.34 -20.06 2.19
C ALA A 345 -13.83 -19.53 3.53
N LEU A 346 -14.51 -18.55 4.13
CA LEU A 346 -14.17 -18.00 5.45
C LEU A 346 -14.18 -19.08 6.54
N VAL A 347 -15.27 -19.85 6.60
CA VAL A 347 -15.49 -20.87 7.64
C VAL A 347 -14.66 -22.13 7.38
N GLN A 348 -14.76 -22.71 6.18
CA GLN A 348 -14.18 -24.03 5.89
C GLN A 348 -12.73 -23.96 5.40
N GLY A 349 -12.26 -22.77 5.02
CA GLY A 349 -10.91 -22.51 4.56
C GLY A 349 -10.67 -22.90 3.10
N ASP A 350 -9.61 -22.32 2.55
CA ASP A 350 -9.11 -22.58 1.19
C ASP A 350 -7.77 -23.31 1.22
N THR A 351 -7.53 -24.13 0.20
CA THR A 351 -6.25 -24.85 0.09
C THR A 351 -5.08 -23.90 -0.08
N GLY A 352 -4.04 -24.05 0.75
CA GLY A 352 -2.80 -23.29 0.64
C GLY A 352 -2.79 -21.95 1.39
N VAL A 353 -3.84 -21.68 2.17
CA VAL A 353 -4.01 -20.48 3.00
C VAL A 353 -3.53 -20.76 4.45
N ARG A 354 -3.05 -19.75 5.17
CA ARG A 354 -2.54 -19.92 6.55
C ARG A 354 -3.71 -20.04 7.52
N SER A 355 -3.57 -20.79 8.61
CA SER A 355 -4.64 -21.00 9.60
C SER A 355 -5.02 -19.77 10.43
N GLU A 356 -4.27 -18.69 10.24
CA GLU A 356 -4.52 -17.36 10.80
C GLU A 356 -5.36 -16.52 9.83
N ASP A 357 -5.41 -16.88 8.54
CA ASP A 357 -6.17 -16.16 7.52
C ASP A 357 -7.65 -16.54 7.50
N LEU A 358 -8.00 -17.78 7.83
CA LEU A 358 -9.34 -18.36 7.76
C LEU A 358 -9.52 -19.38 8.89
N PHE A 359 -10.75 -19.80 9.19
CA PHE A 359 -11.01 -20.66 10.35
C PHE A 359 -10.62 -22.13 10.14
N PHE A 360 -10.78 -22.65 8.92
CA PHE A 360 -10.59 -24.07 8.60
C PHE A 360 -11.44 -25.01 9.50
N THR A 361 -12.63 -24.57 9.85
CA THR A 361 -13.58 -25.30 10.68
C THR A 361 -14.79 -25.77 9.87
N ASP A 362 -15.91 -26.06 10.51
CA ASP A 362 -17.19 -26.32 9.86
C ASP A 362 -18.30 -25.55 10.56
N TYR A 363 -19.45 -25.46 9.89
CA TYR A 363 -20.63 -24.86 10.49
C TYR A 363 -21.02 -25.60 11.77
N GLY A 364 -21.29 -24.85 12.83
CA GLY A 364 -21.56 -25.43 14.14
C GLY A 364 -20.45 -25.22 15.15
N ASP A 365 -19.25 -24.81 14.73
CA ASP A 365 -18.16 -24.39 15.61
C ASP A 365 -18.37 -22.92 15.99
N ALA A 366 -18.90 -22.67 17.18
CA ALA A 366 -19.29 -21.33 17.62
C ALA A 366 -18.13 -20.55 18.26
N ASP A 367 -17.14 -21.23 18.85
CA ASP A 367 -15.97 -20.58 19.42
C ASP A 367 -14.72 -20.62 18.53
N LEU A 368 -14.87 -21.18 17.32
CA LEU A 368 -13.93 -21.14 16.20
C LEU A 368 -12.59 -21.82 16.55
N ASP A 369 -12.62 -22.81 17.43
CA ASP A 369 -11.41 -23.50 17.90
C ASP A 369 -10.97 -24.67 16.98
N GLY A 370 -11.75 -24.93 15.94
CA GLY A 370 -11.48 -25.92 14.91
C GLY A 370 -12.10 -27.29 15.17
N ASP A 371 -12.99 -27.43 16.15
CA ASP A 371 -13.85 -28.59 16.30
C ASP A 371 -15.33 -28.23 16.52
N VAL A 372 -16.22 -29.21 16.35
CA VAL A 372 -17.67 -29.02 16.59
C VAL A 372 -18.10 -29.96 17.71
N ASP A 373 -18.27 -29.42 18.91
CA ASP A 373 -18.39 -30.18 20.14
C ASP A 373 -19.46 -29.64 21.13
N GLY A 374 -19.38 -30.05 22.39
CA GLY A 374 -20.34 -29.65 23.42
C GLY A 374 -20.23 -28.19 23.88
N HIS A 375 -19.08 -27.52 23.67
CA HIS A 375 -18.88 -26.11 23.94
C HIS A 375 -19.70 -25.26 22.97
N ASP A 376 -19.74 -25.62 21.69
CA ASP A 376 -20.56 -24.92 20.70
C ASP A 376 -22.05 -25.08 20.96
N PHE A 377 -22.45 -26.30 21.36
CA PHE A 377 -23.83 -26.54 21.76
C PHE A 377 -24.22 -25.65 22.95
N PHE A 378 -23.30 -25.41 23.88
CA PHE A 378 -23.54 -24.50 24.99
C PHE A 378 -23.63 -23.04 24.53
N ALA A 379 -22.88 -22.62 23.51
CA ALA A 379 -23.05 -21.32 22.87
C ALA A 379 -24.47 -21.19 22.27
N TRP A 380 -24.89 -22.15 21.44
CA TRP A 380 -26.25 -22.20 20.89
C TRP A 380 -27.34 -22.19 21.97
N GLN A 381 -27.17 -22.93 23.07
CA GLN A 381 -28.12 -22.94 24.18
C GLN A 381 -28.30 -21.57 24.84
N ARG A 382 -27.24 -20.76 24.89
CA ARG A 382 -27.31 -19.39 25.42
C ARG A 382 -27.98 -18.43 24.45
N GLY A 383 -27.78 -18.63 23.15
CA GLY A 383 -28.37 -17.81 22.09
C GLY A 383 -29.80 -18.18 21.70
N HIS A 384 -30.25 -19.41 22.00
CA HIS A 384 -31.54 -19.89 21.53
C HIS A 384 -32.71 -18.96 21.86
N GLY A 385 -33.37 -18.46 20.82
CA GLY A 385 -34.49 -17.50 20.90
C GLY A 385 -34.09 -16.03 21.01
N THR A 386 -32.81 -15.69 20.84
CA THR A 386 -32.31 -14.31 20.70
C THR A 386 -31.98 -13.98 19.25
N ASN A 387 -31.78 -12.68 18.98
CA ASN A 387 -31.21 -12.22 17.73
C ASN A 387 -29.76 -11.85 17.97
N SER A 388 -28.85 -12.70 17.53
CA SER A 388 -27.40 -12.55 17.70
C SER A 388 -26.70 -13.32 16.58
N GLY A 389 -25.40 -13.14 16.44
CA GLY A 389 -24.61 -13.75 15.37
C GLY A 389 -23.93 -15.06 15.75
N TRP A 390 -22.93 -15.42 14.96
CA TRP A 390 -22.26 -16.71 14.92
C TRP A 390 -21.80 -17.22 16.30
N ALA A 391 -21.15 -16.37 17.09
CA ALA A 391 -20.60 -16.72 18.41
C ALA A 391 -21.66 -17.19 19.44
N LEU A 392 -22.94 -16.97 19.18
CA LEU A 392 -24.06 -17.46 20.00
C LEU A 392 -24.88 -18.57 19.31
N GLY A 393 -24.43 -19.06 18.16
CA GLY A 393 -24.98 -20.21 17.45
C GLY A 393 -25.90 -19.88 16.28
N ASP A 394 -25.76 -18.72 15.65
CA ASP A 394 -26.39 -18.46 14.33
C ASP A 394 -25.48 -19.00 13.22
N PHE A 395 -25.65 -20.28 12.90
CA PHE A 395 -24.81 -20.96 11.91
C PHE A 395 -25.34 -20.80 10.47
N ASN A 396 -26.43 -20.06 10.27
CA ASN A 396 -27.00 -19.84 8.94
C ASN A 396 -27.04 -18.35 8.53
N GLY A 397 -26.70 -17.44 9.44
CA GLY A 397 -26.55 -16.01 9.19
C GLY A 397 -27.87 -15.24 9.10
N ASP A 398 -29.00 -15.81 9.56
CA ASP A 398 -30.31 -15.14 9.52
C ASP A 398 -30.59 -14.26 10.75
N MET A 399 -29.64 -14.15 11.67
CA MET A 399 -29.71 -13.47 12.96
C MET A 399 -30.78 -14.03 13.89
N ILE A 400 -31.24 -15.27 13.70
CA ILE A 400 -32.28 -15.91 14.52
C ILE A 400 -31.83 -17.29 14.97
N ILE A 401 -31.39 -17.39 16.22
CA ILE A 401 -30.84 -18.64 16.75
C ILE A 401 -31.97 -19.59 17.14
N ASN A 402 -32.16 -20.64 16.34
CA ASN A 402 -33.32 -21.53 16.42
C ASN A 402 -32.98 -23.01 16.12
N GLN A 403 -34.02 -23.79 15.81
CA GLN A 403 -33.91 -25.23 15.55
C GLN A 403 -33.15 -25.55 14.25
N ILE A 404 -33.09 -24.61 13.29
CA ILE A 404 -32.30 -24.71 12.06
C ILE A 404 -30.82 -24.74 12.41
N ASP A 405 -30.34 -23.84 13.27
CA ASP A 405 -28.93 -23.83 13.68
C ASP A 405 -28.57 -25.05 14.52
N LEU A 406 -29.49 -25.49 15.38
CA LEU A 406 -29.30 -26.74 16.11
C LEU A 406 -29.15 -27.93 15.14
N ALA A 407 -29.92 -27.95 14.05
CA ALA A 407 -29.78 -29.00 13.05
C ALA A 407 -28.42 -28.90 12.34
N THR A 408 -27.90 -27.70 12.10
CA THR A 408 -26.54 -27.48 11.57
C THR A 408 -25.49 -28.08 12.50
N TRP A 409 -25.48 -27.69 13.78
CA TRP A 409 -24.56 -28.26 14.78
C TRP A 409 -24.67 -29.78 14.87
N GLN A 410 -25.90 -30.33 14.92
CA GLN A 410 -26.13 -31.79 14.99
C GLN A 410 -25.55 -32.55 13.80
N ASN A 411 -25.58 -31.96 12.61
CA ASN A 411 -25.05 -32.57 11.39
C ASN A 411 -23.52 -32.57 11.34
N LYS A 412 -22.89 -31.67 12.09
CA LYS A 412 -21.44 -31.44 12.08
C LYS A 412 -20.73 -31.88 13.36
N TYR A 413 -21.48 -32.25 14.40
CA TYR A 413 -20.94 -32.73 15.67
C TYR A 413 -19.89 -33.84 15.49
N GLY A 414 -18.73 -33.63 16.11
CA GLY A 414 -17.56 -34.50 16.00
C GLY A 414 -16.65 -34.18 14.80
N PHE A 415 -16.92 -33.11 14.06
CA PHE A 415 -15.92 -32.51 13.18
C PHE A 415 -14.72 -32.07 14.01
N VAL A 416 -13.52 -32.31 13.48
CA VAL A 416 -12.26 -31.83 14.04
C VAL A 416 -11.37 -31.51 12.85
N ARG A 417 -10.80 -30.30 12.83
CA ARG A 417 -9.88 -29.86 11.79
C ARG A 417 -8.71 -30.86 11.67
N PRO A 418 -8.46 -31.43 10.48
CA PRO A 418 -7.35 -32.36 10.30
C PRO A 418 -6.02 -31.65 10.52
N LEU A 419 -5.18 -32.19 11.40
CA LEU A 419 -3.83 -31.69 11.63
C LEU A 419 -3.02 -31.81 10.34
N SER A 420 -2.54 -30.69 9.81
CA SER A 420 -1.57 -30.67 8.71
C SER A 420 -0.31 -31.44 9.12
N ALA A 421 0.07 -32.44 8.33
CA ALA A 421 1.30 -33.19 8.55
C ALA A 421 2.49 -32.24 8.33
N VAL A 422 3.27 -31.97 9.38
CA VAL A 422 4.55 -31.28 9.24
C VAL A 422 5.43 -32.15 8.32
N THR A 423 5.71 -31.66 7.12
CA THR A 423 6.74 -32.26 6.28
C THR A 423 8.04 -32.18 7.07
N ALA A 424 8.62 -33.32 7.42
CA ALA A 424 9.86 -33.36 8.16
C ALA A 424 10.89 -32.47 7.45
N VAL A 425 11.30 -31.39 8.12
CA VAL A 425 12.40 -30.55 7.66
C VAL A 425 13.59 -31.47 7.43
N PRO A 426 14.21 -31.49 6.22
CA PRO A 426 15.40 -32.29 5.99
C PRO A 426 16.43 -31.95 7.06
N GLU A 427 16.84 -32.93 7.87
CA GLU A 427 17.79 -32.69 8.95
C GLU A 427 19.00 -31.94 8.37
N PRO A 428 19.41 -30.79 8.95
CA PRO A 428 20.52 -30.03 8.42
C PRO A 428 21.75 -30.95 8.36
N THR A 429 22.57 -30.80 7.32
CA THR A 429 23.80 -31.54 6.99
C THR A 429 24.89 -31.53 8.08
N THR A 430 24.55 -31.21 9.32
CA THR A 430 25.30 -31.34 10.55
C THR A 430 26.01 -32.68 10.67
N THR A 431 25.38 -33.79 10.30
CA THR A 431 26.00 -35.12 10.26
C THR A 431 27.13 -35.19 9.23
N MET A 432 26.98 -34.52 8.09
CA MET A 432 28.02 -34.41 7.06
C MET A 432 29.16 -33.48 7.49
N LEU A 433 28.86 -32.36 8.16
CA LEU A 433 29.87 -31.46 8.74
C LEU A 433 30.67 -32.13 9.86
N ILE A 434 30.02 -32.92 10.73
CA ILE A 434 30.70 -33.71 11.76
C ILE A 434 31.57 -34.79 11.11
N ALA A 435 31.08 -35.48 10.07
CA ALA A 435 31.86 -36.47 9.35
C ALA A 435 33.10 -35.86 8.68
N ILE A 436 32.96 -34.70 8.03
CA ILE A 436 34.08 -33.96 7.43
C ILE A 436 35.05 -33.48 8.51
N GLY A 437 34.55 -32.95 9.63
CA GLY A 437 35.37 -32.53 10.77
C GLY A 437 36.21 -33.67 11.34
N LEU A 438 35.64 -34.87 11.50
CA LEU A 438 36.37 -36.05 11.99
C LEU A 438 37.45 -36.54 11.00
N VAL A 439 37.19 -36.44 9.69
CA VAL A 439 38.19 -36.76 8.65
C VAL A 439 39.34 -35.75 8.67
N LEU A 440 39.05 -34.46 8.83
CA LEU A 440 40.08 -33.42 8.90
C LEU A 440 40.94 -33.56 10.16
N ILE A 441 40.34 -33.84 11.32
CA ILE A 441 41.06 -34.04 12.60
C ILE A 441 41.96 -35.29 12.53
N SER A 442 41.48 -36.40 11.98
CA SER A 442 42.27 -37.62 11.82
C SER A 442 43.44 -37.44 10.83
N SER A 443 43.27 -36.61 9.79
CA SER A 443 44.33 -36.27 8.84
C SER A 443 45.43 -35.38 9.48
N ALA A 444 45.06 -34.49 10.40
CA ALA A 444 46.00 -33.61 11.10
C ALA A 444 46.84 -34.38 12.14
N LEU A 445 46.25 -35.35 12.83
CA LEU A 445 46.93 -36.16 13.84
C LEU A 445 47.95 -37.15 13.24
N ASN A 446 47.85 -37.48 11.95
CA ASN A 446 48.76 -38.40 11.26
C ASN A 446 49.97 -37.73 10.57
N ARG A 447 50.08 -36.40 10.58
CA ARG A 447 51.28 -35.71 10.08
C ARG A 447 52.37 -35.74 11.16
N LYS A 448 53.27 -36.72 11.10
CA LYS A 448 54.52 -36.68 11.86
C LYS A 448 55.37 -35.50 11.39
N PRO A 449 55.93 -34.68 12.31
CA PRO A 449 56.83 -33.61 11.92
C PRO A 449 58.09 -34.19 11.27
N ALA A 450 58.50 -33.60 10.15
CA ALA A 450 59.76 -33.89 9.46
C ALA A 450 60.94 -33.21 10.16
#